data_AF-A0A842W512-F1
#
_entry.id   AF-A0A842W512-F1
#
_cell.length_a   1.000
_cell.length_b   1.000
_cell.length_c   1.000
_cell.angle_alpha   90.00
_cell.angle_beta   90.00
_cell.angle_gamma   90.00
#
_symmetry.space_group_name_H-M   'P 1'
#
loop_
_entity.id
_entity.type
_entity.pdbx_description
1 polymer ?
#
loop_
_entity_poly.entity_id
_entity_poly.type
_entity_poly.pdbx_seq_one_letter_code
_entity_poly.pdbx_strand_id
1 'polypeptide(L)'
;MKEEIKELKKLSPKERIKKLKELQEKDKEEIKQAHELLKQAEDESEIEDELREIPIPQLKAVEIGELFSPEEKELFKTKRFSSGKKKKETKEKETKERPSAMENIAETAPKLSPEEEQQHIEYLQELSKKPTETLYNETKNIYSNFKDKGYISPEEQEKLNDIEYANKSTFQAIQTGEYPEGQITKDVAREMVLIEKMKHAMYKR
;
A
#
# COMPACT_ATOMS: atom_id res chain seq x y z
N MET A 1 16.56 12.15 -41.30
CA MET A 1 17.96 11.70 -41.47
C MET A 1 18.46 11.57 -42.92
N LYS A 2 18.06 10.56 -43.73
CA LYS A 2 18.66 10.36 -45.08
C LYS A 2 18.45 11.52 -46.06
N GLU A 3 17.34 12.24 -45.94
CA GLU A 3 17.02 13.37 -46.80
C GLU A 3 17.77 14.65 -46.38
N GLU A 4 17.87 14.92 -45.08
CA GLU A 4 18.63 16.06 -44.53
C GLU A 4 20.12 15.98 -44.89
N ILE A 5 20.71 14.77 -44.89
CA ILE A 5 22.11 14.57 -45.30
C ILE A 5 22.31 14.90 -46.79
N LYS A 6 21.30 14.67 -47.65
CA LYS A 6 21.38 15.04 -49.08
C LYS A 6 21.29 16.55 -49.28
N GLU A 7 20.52 17.25 -48.45
CA GLU A 7 20.41 18.72 -48.49
C GLU A 7 21.68 19.41 -48.00
N LEU A 8 22.34 18.86 -46.97
CA LEU A 8 23.61 19.37 -46.44
C LEU A 8 24.74 19.38 -47.49
N LYS A 9 24.72 18.43 -48.43
CA LYS A 9 25.71 18.35 -49.53
C LYS A 9 25.59 19.47 -50.56
N LYS A 10 24.44 20.15 -50.64
CA LYS A 10 24.20 21.27 -51.58
C LYS A 10 24.66 22.62 -51.03
N LEU A 11 24.90 22.73 -49.72
CA LEU A 11 25.31 23.96 -49.04
C LEU A 11 26.82 24.21 -49.14
N SER A 12 27.22 25.47 -48.92
CA SER A 12 28.63 25.85 -48.83
C SER A 12 29.30 25.15 -47.63
N PRO A 13 30.63 24.90 -47.67
CA PRO A 13 31.32 24.17 -46.60
C PRO A 13 31.14 24.79 -45.20
N LYS A 14 31.16 26.13 -45.09
CA LYS A 14 30.97 26.83 -43.81
C LYS A 14 29.56 26.63 -43.24
N GLU A 15 28.53 26.74 -44.08
CA GLU A 15 27.13 26.54 -43.68
C GLU A 15 26.85 25.08 -43.34
N ARG A 16 27.46 24.15 -44.09
CA ARG A 16 27.38 22.71 -43.82
C ARG A 16 27.92 22.38 -42.44
N ILE A 17 29.08 22.93 -42.06
CA ILE A 17 29.67 22.72 -40.73
C ILE A 17 28.75 23.27 -39.63
N LYS A 18 28.17 24.46 -39.83
CA LYS A 18 27.26 25.06 -38.85
C LYS A 18 26.02 24.18 -38.63
N LYS A 19 25.34 23.78 -39.71
CA LYS A 19 24.16 22.91 -39.62
C LYS A 19 24.48 21.52 -39.07
N LEU A 20 25.64 20.96 -39.37
CA LEU A 20 26.08 19.68 -38.80
C LEU A 20 26.27 19.77 -37.28
N LYS A 21 26.79 20.89 -36.77
CA LYS A 21 26.89 21.11 -35.31
C LYS A 21 25.53 21.24 -34.65
N GLU A 22 24.60 21.99 -35.25
CA GLU A 22 23.23 22.12 -34.75
C GLU A 22 22.50 20.77 -34.74
N LEU A 23 22.69 19.95 -35.79
CA LEU A 23 22.10 18.61 -35.88
C LEU A 23 22.72 17.66 -34.84
N GLN A 24 24.04 17.76 -34.62
CA GLN A 24 24.72 17.01 -33.57
C GLN A 24 24.23 17.36 -32.16
N GLU A 25 23.92 18.63 -31.88
CA GLU A 25 23.35 19.03 -30.58
C GLU A 25 21.93 18.49 -30.40
N LYS A 26 21.09 18.58 -31.43
CA LYS A 26 19.75 17.98 -31.41
C LYS A 26 19.79 16.48 -31.19
N ASP A 27 20.65 15.77 -31.93
CA ASP A 27 20.81 14.32 -31.77
C ASP A 27 21.26 13.96 -30.34
N LYS A 28 22.12 14.78 -29.69
CA LYS A 28 22.51 14.56 -28.30
C LYS A 28 21.33 14.71 -27.34
N GLU A 29 20.49 15.72 -27.54
CA GLU A 29 19.29 15.93 -26.72
C GLU A 29 18.28 14.79 -26.92
N GLU A 30 18.05 14.36 -28.16
CA GLU A 30 17.19 13.22 -28.48
C GLU A 30 17.71 11.92 -27.86
N ILE A 31 19.02 11.66 -27.94
CA ILE A 31 19.64 10.50 -27.29
C ILE A 31 19.48 10.56 -25.77
N LYS A 32 19.63 11.75 -25.17
CA LYS A 32 19.44 11.93 -23.72
C LYS A 32 18.00 11.64 -23.31
N GLN A 33 17.02 12.17 -24.04
CA GLN A 33 15.60 11.88 -23.80
C GLN A 33 15.27 10.40 -23.98
N ALA A 34 15.82 9.76 -25.02
CA ALA A 34 15.64 8.32 -25.25
C ALA A 34 16.22 7.50 -24.08
N HIS A 35 17.39 7.87 -23.55
CA HIS A 35 17.97 7.24 -22.37
C HIS A 35 17.12 7.46 -21.10
N GLU A 36 16.57 8.66 -20.90
CA GLU A 36 15.67 8.95 -19.78
C GLU A 36 14.39 8.10 -19.86
N LEU A 37 13.79 7.97 -21.05
CA LEU A 37 12.62 7.11 -21.28
C LEU A 37 12.95 5.63 -21.09
N LEU A 38 14.13 5.19 -21.54
CA LEU A 38 14.58 3.81 -21.37
C LEU A 38 14.74 3.48 -19.88
N LYS A 39 15.38 4.37 -19.12
CA LYS A 39 15.51 4.22 -17.67
C LYS A 39 14.15 4.17 -16.98
N GLN A 40 13.21 5.06 -17.36
CA GLN A 40 11.86 5.04 -16.82
C GLN A 40 11.13 3.72 -17.11
N ALA A 41 11.29 3.18 -18.32
CA ALA A 41 10.69 1.90 -18.70
C ALA A 41 11.30 0.71 -17.95
N GLU A 42 12.62 0.72 -17.71
CA GLU A 42 13.30 -0.28 -16.87
C GLU A 42 12.76 -0.25 -15.43
N ASP A 43 12.71 0.95 -14.82
CA ASP A 43 12.17 1.15 -13.46
C ASP A 43 10.70 0.67 -13.38
N GLU A 44 9.87 1.01 -14.37
CA GLU A 44 8.46 0.58 -14.44
C GLU A 44 8.30 -0.93 -14.57
N SER A 45 9.15 -1.59 -15.38
CA SER A 45 9.12 -3.04 -15.58
C SER A 45 9.48 -3.78 -14.29
N GLU A 46 10.49 -3.33 -13.55
CA GLU A 46 10.86 -3.94 -12.27
C GLU A 46 9.72 -3.83 -11.25
N ILE A 47 9.04 -2.69 -11.21
CA ILE A 47 7.86 -2.51 -10.36
C ILE A 47 6.76 -3.49 -10.76
N GLU A 48 6.50 -3.64 -12.06
CA GLU A 48 5.45 -4.53 -12.54
C GLU A 48 5.73 -5.99 -12.16
N ASP A 49 6.98 -6.44 -12.29
CA ASP A 49 7.38 -7.80 -11.93
C ASP A 49 7.24 -8.05 -10.42
N GLU A 50 7.71 -7.13 -9.57
CA GLU A 50 7.50 -7.22 -8.11
C GLU A 50 6.01 -7.25 -7.74
N LEU A 51 5.18 -6.47 -8.44
CA LEU A 51 3.73 -6.46 -8.22
C LEU A 51 3.05 -7.75 -8.67
N ARG A 52 3.51 -8.37 -9.75
CA ARG A 52 3.00 -9.66 -10.23
C ARG A 52 3.33 -10.80 -9.28
N GLU A 53 4.46 -10.74 -8.60
CA GLU A 53 4.84 -11.73 -7.59
C GLU A 53 3.93 -11.72 -6.35
N ILE A 54 3.17 -10.64 -6.12
CA ILE A 54 2.19 -10.55 -5.04
C ILE A 54 0.88 -11.22 -5.53
N PRO A 55 0.55 -12.44 -5.08
CA PRO A 55 -0.73 -13.09 -5.36
C PRO A 55 -1.93 -12.16 -5.18
N ILE A 56 -2.70 -12.03 -6.26
CA ILE A 56 -4.00 -11.35 -6.23
C ILE A 56 -4.94 -12.19 -5.37
N PRO A 57 -5.51 -11.64 -4.28
CA PRO A 57 -6.40 -12.40 -3.43
C PRO A 57 -7.64 -12.81 -4.21
N GLN A 58 -7.88 -14.12 -4.26
CA GLN A 58 -9.11 -14.68 -4.84
C GLN A 58 -10.27 -14.35 -3.89
N LEU A 59 -11.25 -13.59 -4.37
CA LEU A 59 -12.46 -13.32 -3.61
C LEU A 59 -13.21 -14.65 -3.42
N LYS A 60 -13.18 -15.22 -2.20
CA LYS A 60 -14.10 -16.28 -1.83
C LYS A 60 -15.51 -15.69 -1.89
N ALA A 61 -16.40 -16.31 -2.66
CA ALA A 61 -17.81 -15.99 -2.61
C ALA A 61 -18.31 -16.36 -1.20
N VAL A 62 -18.34 -15.37 -0.31
CA VAL A 62 -18.89 -15.58 1.02
C VAL A 62 -20.39 -15.76 0.85
N GLU A 63 -20.91 -16.91 1.26
CA GLU A 63 -22.35 -17.11 1.29
C GLU A 63 -22.95 -16.11 2.26
N ILE A 64 -23.59 -15.08 1.71
CA ILE A 64 -24.28 -14.03 2.48
C ILE A 64 -25.30 -14.64 3.45
N GLY A 65 -25.79 -15.85 3.14
CA GLY A 65 -26.64 -16.64 4.01
C GLY A 65 -26.00 -17.04 5.34
N GLU A 66 -24.69 -17.23 5.44
CA GLU A 66 -24.04 -17.64 6.71
C GLU A 66 -23.59 -16.45 7.56
N LEU A 67 -23.47 -15.27 6.95
CA LEU A 67 -23.04 -14.04 7.62
C LEU A 67 -24.08 -13.44 8.58
N PHE A 68 -25.34 -13.86 8.46
CA PHE A 68 -26.42 -13.36 9.30
C PHE A 68 -27.00 -14.50 10.13
N SER A 69 -27.11 -14.26 11.44
CA SER A 69 -27.87 -15.15 12.31
C SER A 69 -29.33 -15.26 11.85
N PRO A 70 -30.05 -16.33 12.20
CA PRO A 70 -31.48 -16.46 11.87
C PRO A 70 -32.29 -15.25 12.32
N GLU A 71 -31.96 -14.68 13.49
CA GLU A 71 -32.60 -13.50 14.07
C GLU A 71 -32.33 -12.22 13.24
N GLU A 72 -31.10 -12.00 12.80
CA GLU A 72 -30.75 -10.85 11.94
C GLU A 72 -31.40 -10.94 10.56
N LYS A 73 -31.52 -12.14 9.99
CA LYS A 73 -32.25 -12.35 8.73
C LYS A 73 -33.73 -11.98 8.87
N GLU A 74 -34.34 -12.25 10.01
CA GLU A 74 -35.73 -11.87 10.29
C GLU A 74 -35.89 -10.36 10.48
N LEU A 75 -34.95 -9.70 11.14
CA LEU A 75 -34.88 -8.23 11.25
C LEU A 75 -34.72 -7.55 9.88
N PHE A 76 -33.89 -8.13 9.01
CA PHE A 76 -33.66 -7.59 7.67
C PHE A 76 -34.88 -7.76 6.77
N LYS A 77 -35.56 -8.92 6.84
CA LYS A 77 -36.82 -9.17 6.13
C LYS A 77 -37.93 -8.24 6.59
N THR A 78 -38.05 -8.02 7.90
CA THR A 78 -39.06 -7.12 8.46
C THR A 78 -38.79 -5.67 8.06
N LYS A 79 -37.56 -5.15 8.11
CA LYS A 79 -37.27 -3.76 7.73
C LYS A 79 -37.32 -3.48 6.23
N ARG A 80 -36.93 -4.42 5.37
CA ARG A 80 -36.86 -4.20 3.91
C ARG A 80 -38.24 -4.25 3.22
N PHE A 81 -39.23 -4.91 3.83
CA PHE A 81 -40.56 -5.12 3.23
C PHE A 81 -41.74 -4.53 4.03
N SER A 82 -41.51 -3.77 5.10
CA SER A 82 -42.60 -3.19 5.92
C SER A 82 -42.93 -1.74 5.60
N SER A 83 -43.24 -1.44 4.34
CA SER A 83 -44.17 -0.34 4.02
C SER A 83 -45.59 -0.89 3.97
N GLY A 84 -46.15 -1.30 5.11
CA GLY A 84 -47.53 -1.82 5.13
C GLY A 84 -48.03 -2.47 6.42
N LYS A 85 -48.58 -1.65 7.31
CA LYS A 85 -49.65 -1.93 8.30
C LYS A 85 -49.38 -2.81 9.54
N LYS A 86 -49.55 -2.11 10.67
CA LYS A 86 -50.29 -2.44 11.92
C LYS A 86 -49.60 -3.21 13.06
N LYS A 87 -49.29 -2.44 14.12
CA LYS A 87 -49.51 -2.64 15.57
C LYS A 87 -49.77 -4.07 16.05
N LYS A 88 -48.89 -4.55 16.96
CA LYS A 88 -49.30 -5.09 18.27
C LYS A 88 -48.14 -5.01 19.28
N GLU A 89 -48.54 -4.78 20.52
CA GLU A 89 -47.75 -4.47 21.70
C GLU A 89 -47.02 -5.68 22.32
N THR A 90 -46.07 -5.34 23.18
CA THR A 90 -45.60 -6.02 24.41
C THR A 90 -44.90 -7.38 24.32
N LYS A 91 -43.61 -7.38 24.68
CA LYS A 91 -43.14 -7.84 26.00
C LYS A 91 -41.65 -7.51 26.19
N GLU A 92 -41.38 -6.67 27.19
CA GLU A 92 -40.08 -6.63 27.87
C GLU A 92 -39.75 -8.03 28.37
N LYS A 93 -38.61 -8.55 27.94
CA LYS A 93 -37.84 -9.53 28.70
C LYS A 93 -36.40 -9.06 28.66
N GLU A 94 -35.93 -8.60 29.81
CA GLU A 94 -34.52 -8.41 30.14
C GLU A 94 -33.76 -9.70 29.78
N THR A 95 -33.12 -9.70 28.61
CA THR A 95 -32.04 -10.64 28.32
C THR A 95 -30.83 -10.14 29.09
N LYS A 96 -30.52 -10.82 30.20
CA LYS A 96 -29.20 -10.80 30.80
C LYS A 96 -28.18 -11.10 29.70
N GLU A 97 -27.43 -10.08 29.33
CA GLU A 97 -26.26 -10.17 28.46
C GLU A 97 -25.36 -11.26 29.02
N ARG A 98 -25.26 -12.39 28.31
CA ARG A 98 -24.12 -13.27 28.47
C ARG A 98 -22.96 -12.52 27.82
N PRO A 99 -21.92 -12.12 28.56
CA PRO A 99 -20.77 -11.52 27.93
C PRO A 99 -20.24 -12.52 26.91
N SER A 100 -20.06 -12.03 25.69
CA SER A 100 -19.55 -12.86 24.61
C SER A 100 -18.19 -13.43 25.02
N ALA A 101 -17.81 -14.61 24.50
CA ALA A 101 -16.48 -15.15 24.74
C ALA A 101 -15.36 -14.18 24.28
N MET A 102 -15.67 -13.21 23.42
CA MET A 102 -14.79 -12.13 23.00
C MET A 102 -14.59 -11.04 24.08
N GLU A 103 -15.61 -10.69 24.87
CA GLU A 103 -15.50 -9.69 25.95
C GLU A 103 -14.51 -10.13 27.04
N ASN A 104 -14.47 -11.44 27.36
CA ASN A 104 -13.54 -11.97 28.35
C ASN A 104 -12.07 -11.98 27.88
N ILE A 105 -11.83 -11.97 26.56
CA ILE A 105 -10.46 -11.96 25.99
C ILE A 105 -9.89 -10.53 26.00
N ALA A 106 -10.73 -9.52 25.74
CA ALA A 106 -10.31 -8.12 25.81
C ALA A 106 -10.00 -7.66 27.26
N GLU A 107 -10.71 -8.18 28.26
CA GLU A 107 -10.45 -7.88 29.67
C GLU A 107 -9.21 -8.58 30.26
N THR A 108 -8.75 -9.66 29.63
CA THR A 108 -7.59 -10.45 30.08
C THR A 108 -6.30 -10.11 29.31
N ALA A 109 -6.36 -9.21 28.33
CA ALA A 109 -5.17 -8.67 27.70
C ALA A 109 -4.32 -7.96 28.78
N PRO A 110 -3.03 -8.34 28.93
CA PRO A 110 -2.15 -7.66 29.88
C PRO A 110 -2.12 -6.18 29.53
N LYS A 111 -2.63 -5.35 30.44
CA LYS A 111 -2.48 -3.90 30.33
C LYS A 111 -1.00 -3.62 30.50
N LEU A 112 -0.35 -3.18 29.43
CA LEU A 112 1.04 -2.73 29.47
C LEU A 112 1.22 -1.76 30.63
N SER A 113 2.35 -1.89 31.31
CA SER A 113 2.73 -0.93 32.33
C SER A 113 2.83 0.46 31.67
N PRO A 114 2.54 1.55 32.40
CA PRO A 114 2.70 2.90 31.87
C PRO A 114 4.10 3.18 31.31
N GLU A 115 5.11 2.48 31.84
CA GLU A 115 6.51 2.58 31.41
C GLU A 115 6.76 1.81 30.11
N GLU A 116 6.12 0.64 29.93
CA GLU A 116 6.19 -0.15 28.70
C GLU A 116 5.44 0.54 27.55
N GLU A 117 4.31 1.17 27.85
CA GLU A 117 3.55 1.96 26.87
C GLU A 117 4.35 3.17 26.37
N GLN A 118 5.08 3.85 27.26
CA GLN A 118 5.99 4.94 26.88
C GLN A 118 7.13 4.45 25.99
N GLN A 119 7.79 3.35 26.37
CA GLN A 119 8.86 2.76 25.57
C GLN A 119 8.36 2.34 24.18
N HIS A 120 7.15 1.79 24.09
CA HIS A 120 6.53 1.43 22.83
C HIS A 120 6.23 2.66 21.96
N ILE A 121 5.72 3.75 22.55
CA ILE A 121 5.50 5.01 21.83
C ILE A 121 6.82 5.60 21.32
N GLU A 122 7.87 5.60 22.15
CA GLU A 122 9.21 6.07 21.75
C GLU A 122 9.76 5.22 20.59
N TYR A 123 9.59 3.90 20.67
CA TYR A 123 9.97 2.99 19.60
C TYR A 123 9.23 3.27 18.29
N LEU A 124 7.92 3.49 18.33
CA LEU A 124 7.13 3.84 17.14
C LEU A 124 7.57 5.17 16.51
N GLN A 125 7.93 6.16 17.34
CA GLN A 125 8.49 7.43 16.86
C GLN A 125 9.88 7.30 16.26
N GLU A 126 10.69 6.36 16.75
CA GLU A 126 11.98 6.05 16.14
C GLU A 126 11.80 5.32 14.82
N LEU A 127 10.85 4.38 14.76
CA LEU A 127 10.54 3.60 13.57
C LEU A 127 10.08 4.49 12.40
N SER A 128 9.27 5.53 12.68
CA SER A 128 8.82 6.48 11.65
C SER A 128 9.94 7.35 11.08
N LYS A 129 11.08 7.46 11.79
CA LYS A 129 12.28 8.17 11.31
C LYS A 129 13.20 7.29 10.48
N LYS A 130 12.99 5.96 10.48
CA LYS A 130 13.83 5.05 9.70
C LYS A 130 13.59 5.26 8.20
N PRO A 131 14.60 4.99 7.36
CA PRO A 131 14.41 5.00 5.91
C PRO A 131 13.33 4.02 5.49
N THR A 132 12.45 4.41 4.57
CA THR A 132 11.37 3.58 4.03
C THR A 132 11.87 2.25 3.48
N GLU A 133 13.09 2.23 2.91
CA GLU A 133 13.76 1.02 2.42
C GLU A 133 13.89 -0.05 3.51
N THR A 134 14.18 0.37 4.74
CA THR A 134 14.28 -0.57 5.87
C THR A 134 12.93 -1.18 6.21
N LEU A 135 11.86 -0.36 6.23
CA LEU A 135 10.49 -0.80 6.46
C LEU A 135 10.02 -1.76 5.35
N TYR A 136 10.40 -1.48 4.10
CA TYR A 136 10.11 -2.34 2.96
C TYR A 136 10.80 -3.69 3.07
N ASN A 137 12.11 -3.71 3.36
CA ASN A 137 12.87 -4.95 3.52
C ASN A 137 12.33 -5.80 4.67
N GLU A 138 11.96 -5.18 5.80
CA GLU A 138 11.32 -5.89 6.90
C GLU A 138 9.97 -6.50 6.51
N THR A 139 9.13 -5.73 5.80
CA THR A 139 7.84 -6.21 5.28
C THR A 139 8.03 -7.36 4.29
N LYS A 140 9.02 -7.25 3.40
CA LYS A 140 9.37 -8.30 2.43
C LYS A 140 9.80 -9.59 3.10
N ASN A 141 10.55 -9.50 4.20
CA ASN A 141 10.95 -10.67 4.99
C ASN A 141 9.74 -11.33 5.67
N ILE A 142 8.86 -10.54 6.31
CA ILE A 142 7.62 -11.05 6.89
C ILE A 142 6.76 -11.71 5.81
N TYR A 143 6.64 -11.07 4.65
CA TYR A 143 5.88 -11.56 3.51
C TYR A 143 6.44 -12.88 2.95
N SER A 144 7.77 -13.02 2.91
CA SER A 144 8.43 -14.25 2.47
C SER A 144 8.15 -15.38 3.47
N ASN A 145 8.31 -15.12 4.77
CA ASN A 145 7.95 -16.07 5.82
C ASN A 145 6.47 -16.48 5.74
N PHE A 146 5.58 -15.53 5.46
CA PHE A 146 4.16 -15.79 5.27
C PHE A 146 3.89 -16.67 4.04
N LYS A 147 4.58 -16.44 2.92
CA LYS A 147 4.49 -17.29 1.72
C LYS A 147 4.89 -18.74 2.03
N ASP A 148 5.92 -18.92 2.85
CA ASP A 148 6.43 -20.24 3.22
C ASP A 148 5.56 -20.96 4.26
N LYS A 149 5.17 -20.27 5.34
CA LYS A 149 4.41 -20.84 6.47
C LYS A 149 2.90 -20.86 6.23
N GLY A 150 2.39 -19.93 5.43
CA GLY A 150 0.97 -19.74 5.15
C GLY A 150 0.18 -18.95 6.20
N TYR A 151 0.82 -18.52 7.29
CA TYR A 151 0.25 -17.72 8.38
C TYR A 151 1.29 -16.71 8.91
N ILE A 152 0.82 -15.68 9.63
CA ILE A 152 1.66 -14.66 10.29
C ILE A 152 1.75 -15.00 11.78
N SER A 153 2.95 -14.99 12.36
CA SER A 153 3.11 -15.16 13.81
C SER A 153 2.63 -13.92 14.58
N PRO A 154 2.31 -14.03 15.90
CA PRO A 154 1.96 -12.86 16.70
C PRO A 154 3.04 -11.76 16.70
N GLU A 155 4.31 -12.14 16.75
CA GLU A 155 5.45 -11.21 16.67
C GLU A 155 5.57 -10.55 15.29
N GLU A 156 5.38 -11.33 14.21
CA GLU A 156 5.39 -10.80 12.84
C GLU A 156 4.20 -9.85 12.60
N GLN A 157 3.06 -10.13 13.24
CA GLN A 157 1.83 -9.35 13.19
C GLN A 157 1.99 -8.02 13.93
N GLU A 158 2.57 -8.03 15.13
CA GLU A 158 2.92 -6.83 15.91
C GLU A 158 3.89 -5.96 15.11
N LYS A 159 4.98 -6.55 14.62
CA LYS A 159 5.96 -5.83 13.80
C LYS A 159 5.34 -5.22 12.54
N LEU A 160 4.41 -5.94 11.88
CA LEU A 160 3.71 -5.43 10.71
C LEU A 160 2.81 -4.22 11.04
N ASN A 161 2.20 -4.19 12.23
CA ASN A 161 1.43 -3.04 12.70
C ASN A 161 2.33 -1.84 12.98
N ASP A 162 3.52 -2.06 13.56
CA ASP A 162 4.48 -0.98 13.81
C ASP A 162 4.98 -0.38 12.49
N ILE A 163 5.30 -1.23 11.52
CA ILE A 163 5.70 -0.81 10.17
C ILE A 163 4.57 -0.03 9.49
N GLU A 164 3.31 -0.48 9.63
CA GLU A 164 2.16 0.27 9.11
C GLU A 164 2.05 1.65 9.75
N TYR A 165 2.21 1.74 11.07
CA TYR A 165 2.17 3.01 11.78
C TYR A 165 3.25 3.97 11.26
N ALA A 166 4.50 3.48 11.15
CA ALA A 166 5.61 4.24 10.59
C ALA A 166 5.33 4.68 9.15
N ASN A 167 4.87 3.77 8.29
CA ASN A 167 4.54 4.05 6.89
C ASN A 167 3.44 5.12 6.75
N LYS A 168 2.39 5.05 7.57
CA LYS A 168 1.32 6.08 7.60
C LYS A 168 1.82 7.41 8.12
N SER A 169 2.67 7.42 9.14
CA SER A 169 3.28 8.64 9.68
C SER A 169 4.12 9.33 8.60
N THR A 170 4.95 8.57 7.87
CA THR A 170 5.71 9.07 6.72
C THR A 170 4.77 9.63 5.64
N PHE A 171 3.68 8.93 5.32
CA PHE A 171 2.72 9.39 4.31
C PHE A 171 2.05 10.71 4.70
N GLN A 172 1.69 10.84 5.97
CA GLN A 172 1.12 12.07 6.53
C GLN A 172 2.14 13.21 6.48
N ALA A 173 3.38 12.98 6.89
CA ALA A 173 4.44 13.99 6.82
C ALA A 173 4.67 14.48 5.38
N ILE A 174 4.59 13.58 4.40
CA ILE A 174 4.65 13.93 2.97
C ILE A 174 3.46 14.80 2.56
N GLN A 175 2.25 14.44 2.99
CA GLN A 175 1.03 15.18 2.67
C GLN A 175 0.98 16.57 3.32
N THR A 176 1.49 16.72 4.53
CA THR A 176 1.53 17.99 5.27
C THR A 176 2.70 18.88 4.87
N GLY A 177 3.67 18.36 4.10
CA GLY A 177 4.89 19.07 3.74
C GLY A 177 5.92 19.16 4.88
N GLU A 178 5.71 18.40 5.96
CA GLU A 178 6.67 18.29 7.07
C GLU A 178 7.83 17.35 6.73
N TYR A 179 7.66 16.50 5.71
CA TYR A 179 8.74 15.67 5.21
C TYR A 179 9.79 16.53 4.49
N PRO A 180 11.10 16.36 4.77
CA PRO A 180 12.13 17.21 4.19
C PRO A 180 12.06 17.25 2.66
N GLU A 181 11.85 18.44 2.11
CA GLU A 181 11.82 18.66 0.66
C GLU A 181 13.11 18.14 0.02
N GLY A 182 12.98 17.33 -1.05
CA GLY A 182 14.11 16.69 -1.73
C GLY A 182 14.50 15.30 -1.22
N GLN A 183 13.91 14.80 -0.13
CA GLN A 183 14.09 13.42 0.33
C GLN A 183 13.00 12.46 -0.16
N ILE A 184 11.89 12.98 -0.70
CA ILE A 184 10.86 12.17 -1.35
C ILE A 184 11.36 11.77 -2.73
N THR A 185 12.09 10.67 -2.79
CA THR A 185 12.46 10.05 -4.07
C THR A 185 11.29 9.21 -4.60
N LYS A 186 11.31 8.90 -5.90
CA LYS A 186 10.37 7.94 -6.48
C LYS A 186 10.45 6.58 -5.78
N ASP A 187 11.64 6.21 -5.29
CA ASP A 187 11.90 4.95 -4.61
C ASP A 187 11.17 4.87 -3.27
N VAL A 188 11.19 5.95 -2.48
CA VAL A 188 10.43 6.04 -1.23
C VAL A 188 8.93 5.82 -1.50
N ALA A 189 8.36 6.52 -2.48
CA ALA A 189 6.95 6.34 -2.83
C ALA A 189 6.64 4.90 -3.31
N ARG A 190 7.54 4.29 -4.08
CA ARG A 190 7.42 2.90 -4.55
C ARG A 190 7.38 1.93 -3.37
N GLU A 191 8.33 2.04 -2.44
CA GLU A 191 8.45 1.17 -1.27
C GLU A 191 7.22 1.24 -0.38
N MET A 192 6.69 2.45 -0.13
CA MET A 192 5.47 2.64 0.67
C MET A 192 4.26 1.91 0.06
N VAL A 193 4.12 1.96 -1.26
CA VAL A 193 3.03 1.26 -1.99
C VAL A 193 3.21 -0.26 -1.91
N LEU A 194 4.44 -0.75 -2.02
CA LEU A 194 4.74 -2.18 -1.93
C LEU A 194 4.45 -2.73 -0.53
N ILE A 195 4.80 -1.98 0.53
CA ILE A 195 4.48 -2.32 1.92
C ILE A 195 2.97 -2.55 2.09
N GLU A 196 2.14 -1.60 1.63
CA GLU A 196 0.68 -1.70 1.73
C GLU A 196 0.11 -2.90 0.96
N LYS A 197 0.65 -3.20 -0.23
CA LYS A 197 0.20 -4.34 -1.03
C LYS A 197 0.58 -5.68 -0.40
N MET A 198 1.82 -5.82 0.09
CA MET A 198 2.26 -7.03 0.79
C MET A 198 1.42 -7.27 2.03
N LYS A 199 1.20 -6.22 2.83
CA LYS A 199 0.32 -6.24 3.99
C LYS A 199 -1.09 -6.75 3.63
N HIS A 200 -1.74 -6.12 2.65
CA HIS A 200 -3.09 -6.50 2.23
C HIS A 200 -3.18 -7.94 1.73
N ALA A 201 -2.14 -8.44 1.06
CA ALA A 201 -2.08 -9.82 0.62
C ALA A 201 -2.03 -10.81 1.79
N MET A 202 -1.45 -10.43 2.93
CA MET A 202 -1.36 -11.28 4.13
C MET A 202 -2.69 -11.34 4.92
N TYR A 203 -3.43 -10.23 5.01
CA TYR A 203 -4.69 -10.15 5.79
C TYR A 203 -5.93 -10.73 5.11
N LYS A 204 -5.89 -11.01 3.81
CA LYS A 204 -7.07 -11.41 3.02
C LYS A 204 -7.34 -12.92 2.93
N ARG A 205 -6.64 -13.76 3.70
CA ARG A 205 -6.84 -15.23 3.72
C ARG A 205 -7.85 -15.70 4.75
#